data_AF-A0A926NR71-F1
#
_entry.id   AF-A0A926NR71-F1
#
_cell.length_a   1.000
_cell.length_b   1.000
_cell.length_c   1.000
_cell.angle_alpha   90.00
_cell.angle_beta   90.00
_cell.angle_gamma   90.00
#
_symmetry.space_group_name_H-M   'P 1'
#
loop_
_entity.id
_entity.type
_entity.pdbx_description
1 polymer ?
#
loop_
_entity_poly.entity_id
_entity_poly.type
_entity_poly.pdbx_seq_one_letter_code
_entity_poly.pdbx_strand_id
1 'polypeptide(L)'
;MTTAFKSFAVILQLAFWFVLFSVILFISIYSADVPAALNRIVLLFICHLIDFYICYSVITPLFIEKRKFELAGAALLLLFCLITPVRIWIEHEFASTRFFGLGTNPHHVTLGLAILVEAAVAAFAIVARLAATNYGRILKKDEEDRIKLQNQLSFLKAQMSPHFLLNTVNNIYTLSLSRSEQGPDYLFKLSSILRYLLHECNECVTLKQEETALNTYVELFKLQQKGKLNLKIEFDVQDENRRVEPMILIPLLENAFKHSGLGLHENAYVERLPKWLTN
;
A
#
# COMPACT_ATOMS: atom_id res chain seq x y z
N MET A 1 10.55 -5.53 -0.82
CA MET A 1 10.30 -6.96 -1.11
C MET A 1 10.61 -7.73 0.15
N THR A 2 9.61 -8.20 0.90
CA THR A 2 9.89 -8.99 2.11
C THR A 2 10.51 -10.32 1.66
N THR A 3 11.76 -10.56 2.05
CA THR A 3 12.51 -11.79 1.76
C THR A 3 11.69 -13.04 2.06
N ALA A 4 10.84 -12.98 3.09
CA ALA A 4 9.91 -14.05 3.49
C ALA A 4 8.97 -14.54 2.38
N PHE A 5 8.33 -13.65 1.60
CA PHE A 5 7.39 -14.09 0.57
C PHE A 5 8.08 -14.72 -0.64
N LYS A 6 9.25 -14.19 -1.04
CA LYS A 6 10.06 -14.83 -2.08
C LYS A 6 10.51 -16.22 -1.65
N SER A 7 11.00 -16.35 -0.42
CA SER A 7 11.37 -17.64 0.14
C SER A 7 10.18 -18.60 0.17
N PHE A 8 9.00 -18.15 0.59
CA PHE A 8 7.78 -18.97 0.60
C PHE A 8 7.36 -19.45 -0.80
N ALA A 9 7.36 -18.56 -1.80
CA ALA A 9 7.01 -18.93 -3.18
C ALA A 9 7.98 -19.95 -3.78
N VAL A 10 9.28 -19.79 -3.51
CA VAL A 10 10.31 -20.76 -3.93
C VAL A 10 10.12 -22.09 -3.21
N ILE A 11 9.86 -22.09 -1.90
CA ILE A 11 9.59 -23.31 -1.12
C ILE A 11 8.36 -24.04 -1.68
N LEU A 12 7.28 -23.32 -2.01
CA LEU A 12 6.08 -23.91 -2.58
C LEU A 12 6.35 -24.58 -3.93
N GLN A 13 7.14 -23.94 -4.80
CA GLN A 13 7.55 -24.53 -6.08
C GLN A 13 8.44 -25.77 -5.86
N LEU A 14 9.42 -25.70 -4.95
CA LEU A 14 10.27 -26.86 -4.63
C LEU A 14 9.45 -28.03 -4.07
N ALA A 15 8.47 -27.75 -3.20
CA ALA A 15 7.57 -28.76 -2.65
C ALA A 15 6.72 -29.41 -3.76
N PHE A 16 6.18 -28.60 -4.68
CA PHE A 16 5.44 -29.10 -5.84
C PHE A 16 6.30 -30.03 -6.71
N TRP A 17 7.51 -29.60 -7.06
CA TRP A 17 8.43 -30.41 -7.86
C TRP A 17 8.86 -31.69 -7.14
N PHE A 18 9.08 -31.63 -5.83
CA PHE A 18 9.41 -32.80 -5.03
C PHE A 18 8.28 -33.83 -5.06
N VAL A 19 7.03 -33.40 -4.83
CA VAL A 19 5.86 -34.28 -4.89
C VAL A 19 5.70 -34.89 -6.28
N LEU A 20 5.78 -34.08 -7.34
CA LEU A 20 5.65 -34.55 -8.72
C LEU A 20 6.77 -35.56 -9.07
N PHE A 21 8.01 -35.27 -8.69
CA PHE A 21 9.13 -36.18 -8.87
C PHE A 21 8.93 -37.49 -8.10
N SER A 22 8.49 -37.45 -6.83
CA SER A 22 8.20 -38.64 -6.04
C SER A 22 7.12 -39.52 -6.67
N VAL A 23 6.07 -38.91 -7.24
CA VAL A 23 5.01 -39.64 -7.95
C VAL A 23 5.57 -40.31 -9.21
N ILE A 24 6.34 -39.59 -10.03
CA ILE A 24 6.95 -40.14 -11.25
C ILE A 24 7.94 -41.26 -10.92
N LEU A 25 8.75 -41.09 -9.88
CA LEU A 25 9.70 -42.08 -9.39
C LEU A 25 8.98 -43.36 -8.95
N PHE A 26 7.94 -43.22 -8.11
CA PHE A 26 7.12 -44.34 -7.64
C PHE A 26 6.53 -45.11 -8.81
N ILE A 27 5.86 -44.40 -9.74
CA ILE A 27 5.25 -45.03 -10.92
C ILE A 27 6.30 -45.77 -11.77
N SER A 28 7.45 -45.14 -12.01
CA SER A 28 8.48 -45.69 -12.90
C SER A 28 9.15 -46.95 -12.34
N ILE A 29 9.41 -47.01 -11.03
CA ILE A 29 10.01 -48.19 -10.39
C ILE A 29 9.09 -49.42 -10.46
N TYR A 30 7.78 -49.24 -10.36
CA TYR A 30 6.82 -50.36 -10.40
C TYR A 30 6.51 -50.86 -11.82
N SER A 31 6.83 -50.08 -12.84
CA SER A 31 6.38 -50.31 -14.21
C SER A 31 7.50 -50.61 -15.20
N ALA A 32 8.75 -50.48 -14.82
CA ALA A 32 9.88 -50.63 -15.71
C ALA A 32 11.08 -51.26 -14.99
N ASP A 33 11.99 -51.85 -15.75
CA ASP A 33 13.32 -52.18 -15.24
C ASP A 33 14.12 -50.90 -14.96
N VAL A 34 15.18 -51.01 -14.15
CA VAL A 34 15.91 -49.84 -13.62
C VAL A 34 16.38 -48.87 -14.72
N PRO A 35 16.97 -49.32 -15.84
CA PRO A 35 17.40 -48.41 -16.90
C PRO A 35 16.24 -47.67 -17.59
N ALA A 36 15.16 -48.37 -17.94
CA ALA A 36 14.00 -47.73 -18.58
C ALA A 36 13.25 -46.80 -17.61
N ALA A 37 13.17 -47.17 -16.33
CA ALA A 37 12.61 -46.32 -15.28
C ALA A 37 13.37 -44.98 -15.18
N LEU A 38 14.71 -45.00 -15.22
CA LEU A 38 15.52 -43.78 -15.18
C LEU A 38 15.28 -42.89 -16.40
N ASN A 39 15.28 -43.46 -17.60
CA ASN A 39 15.00 -42.71 -18.84
C ASN A 39 13.61 -42.08 -18.81
N ARG A 40 12.61 -42.83 -18.37
CA ARG A 40 11.23 -42.35 -18.23
C ARG A 40 11.13 -41.17 -17.25
N ILE A 41 11.73 -41.30 -16.05
CA ILE A 41 11.70 -40.24 -15.04
C ILE A 41 12.28 -38.94 -15.60
N VAL A 42 13.47 -39.01 -16.20
CA VAL A 42 14.17 -37.84 -16.72
C VAL A 42 13.35 -37.17 -17.83
N LEU A 43 12.88 -37.94 -18.81
CA LEU A 43 12.15 -37.40 -19.96
C LEU A 43 10.79 -36.80 -19.54
N LEU A 44 10.02 -37.48 -18.69
CA LEU A 44 8.74 -36.95 -18.20
C LEU A 44 8.94 -35.70 -17.34
N PHE A 45 9.98 -35.67 -16.51
CA PHE A 45 10.28 -34.49 -15.69
C PHE A 45 10.64 -33.27 -16.57
N ILE A 46 11.42 -33.49 -17.64
CA ILE A 46 11.72 -32.45 -18.64
C ILE A 46 10.43 -31.95 -19.32
N CYS A 47 9.53 -32.85 -19.73
CA CYS A 47 8.24 -32.46 -20.31
C CYS A 47 7.43 -31.56 -19.35
N HIS A 48 7.36 -31.93 -18.07
CA HIS A 48 6.64 -31.12 -17.06
C HIS A 48 7.32 -29.78 -16.78
N LEU A 49 8.66 -29.71 -16.80
CA LEU A 49 9.37 -28.44 -16.69
C LEU A 49 9.05 -27.51 -17.87
N ILE A 50 9.04 -28.05 -19.09
CA ILE A 50 8.69 -27.28 -20.30
C ILE A 50 7.26 -26.74 -20.19
N ASP A 51 6.29 -27.61 -19.89
CA ASP A 51 4.89 -27.22 -19.71
C ASP A 51 4.74 -26.12 -18.63
N PHE A 52 5.33 -26.35 -17.45
CA PHE A 52 5.29 -25.41 -16.34
C PHE A 52 5.87 -24.04 -16.74
N TYR A 53 7.08 -23.99 -17.31
CA TYR A 53 7.74 -22.71 -17.58
C TYR A 53 7.12 -21.97 -18.77
N ILE A 54 6.58 -22.67 -19.77
CA ILE A 54 5.79 -22.04 -20.83
C ILE A 54 4.53 -21.41 -20.23
N CYS A 55 3.80 -22.14 -19.38
CA CYS A 55 2.63 -21.61 -18.68
C CYS A 55 2.99 -20.42 -17.77
N TYR A 56 4.03 -20.55 -16.95
CA TYR A 56 4.45 -19.57 -15.95
C TYR A 56 5.06 -18.29 -16.55
N SER A 57 5.92 -18.42 -17.55
CA SER A 57 6.75 -17.32 -18.08
C SER A 57 6.24 -16.74 -19.40
N VAL A 58 5.42 -17.46 -20.16
CA VAL A 58 4.96 -17.04 -21.49
C VAL A 58 3.46 -16.84 -21.50
N ILE A 59 2.67 -17.90 -21.31
CA ILE A 59 1.21 -17.85 -21.46
C ILE A 59 0.57 -16.89 -20.44
N THR A 60 0.94 -17.05 -19.16
CA THR A 60 0.36 -16.23 -18.09
C THR A 60 0.62 -14.73 -18.27
N PRO A 61 1.87 -14.24 -18.43
CA PRO A 61 2.12 -12.81 -18.58
C PRO A 61 1.66 -12.21 -19.92
N LEU A 62 1.68 -12.98 -21.01
CA LEU A 62 1.29 -12.45 -22.33
C LEU A 62 -0.23 -12.38 -22.52
N PHE A 63 -0.97 -13.35 -21.97
CA PHE A 63 -2.40 -13.48 -22.22
C PHE A 63 -3.26 -13.35 -20.97
N ILE A 64 -2.99 -14.11 -19.90
CA ILE A 64 -3.84 -14.15 -18.70
C ILE A 64 -3.77 -12.83 -17.93
N GLU A 65 -2.57 -12.33 -17.65
CA GLU A 65 -2.39 -11.04 -16.94
C GLU A 65 -2.93 -9.86 -17.75
N LYS A 66 -2.97 -9.98 -19.09
CA LYS A 66 -3.55 -8.99 -20.00
C LYS A 66 -5.04 -9.20 -20.27
N ARG A 67 -5.70 -10.15 -19.58
CA ARG A 67 -7.12 -10.50 -19.74
C ARG A 67 -7.53 -10.97 -21.15
N LYS A 68 -6.58 -11.48 -21.93
CA LYS A 68 -6.80 -12.05 -23.28
C LYS A 68 -7.07 -13.56 -23.18
N PHE A 69 -8.19 -13.93 -22.57
CA PHE A 69 -8.47 -15.33 -22.19
C PHE A 69 -8.64 -16.27 -23.39
N GLU A 70 -9.19 -15.81 -24.52
CA GLU A 70 -9.33 -16.63 -25.73
C GLU A 70 -7.96 -17.06 -26.29
N LEU A 71 -7.02 -16.11 -26.35
CA LEU A 71 -5.64 -16.37 -26.78
C LEU A 71 -4.90 -17.24 -25.78
N ALA A 72 -5.18 -17.11 -24.48
CA ALA A 72 -4.62 -18.00 -23.45
C ALA A 72 -5.12 -19.45 -23.65
N GLY A 73 -6.42 -19.63 -23.91
CA GLY A 73 -7.01 -20.94 -24.19
C GLY A 73 -6.43 -21.56 -25.45
N ALA A 74 -6.31 -20.80 -26.55
CA ALA A 74 -5.69 -21.27 -27.78
C ALA A 74 -4.21 -21.66 -27.58
N ALA A 75 -3.44 -20.88 -26.81
CA ALA A 75 -2.05 -21.18 -26.51
C ALA A 75 -1.89 -22.45 -25.64
N LEU A 76 -2.76 -22.66 -24.65
CA LEU A 76 -2.78 -23.88 -23.82
C LEU A 76 -3.15 -25.11 -24.65
N LEU A 77 -4.17 -25.01 -25.50
CA LEU A 77 -4.55 -26.10 -26.40
C LEU A 77 -3.41 -26.46 -27.34
N LEU A 78 -2.74 -25.46 -27.94
CA LEU A 78 -1.57 -25.70 -28.79
C LEU A 78 -0.44 -26.37 -28.00
N LEU A 79 -0.18 -25.92 -26.77
CA LEU A 79 0.84 -26.50 -25.91
C LEU A 79 0.55 -27.98 -25.62
N PHE A 80 -0.69 -28.32 -25.24
CA PHE A 80 -1.09 -29.70 -24.96
C PHE A 80 -1.05 -30.55 -26.23
N CYS A 81 -1.52 -30.04 -27.37
CA CYS A 81 -1.41 -30.74 -28.65
C CYS A 81 0.05 -31.08 -29.03
N LEU A 82 1.03 -30.30 -28.57
CA LEU A 82 2.46 -30.57 -28.82
C LEU A 82 3.08 -31.49 -27.76
N ILE A 83 2.74 -31.32 -26.48
CA ILE A 83 3.36 -32.05 -25.37
C ILE A 83 2.73 -33.43 -25.15
N THR A 84 1.40 -33.53 -25.19
CA THR A 84 0.70 -34.79 -24.89
C THR A 84 1.15 -35.96 -25.78
N PRO A 85 1.36 -35.81 -27.11
CA PRO A 85 1.84 -36.90 -27.95
C PRO A 85 3.25 -37.36 -27.57
N VAL A 86 4.15 -36.41 -27.27
CA VAL A 86 5.52 -36.71 -26.82
C VAL A 86 5.49 -37.49 -25.50
N ARG A 87 4.64 -37.06 -24.56
CA ARG A 87 4.45 -37.73 -23.29
C ARG A 87 3.92 -39.16 -23.46
N ILE A 88 2.92 -39.35 -24.32
CA ILE A 88 2.35 -40.69 -24.60
C ILE A 88 3.41 -41.59 -25.25
N TRP A 89 4.22 -41.06 -26.15
CA TRP A 89 5.31 -41.81 -26.76
C TRP A 89 6.35 -42.26 -25.71
N ILE A 90 6.74 -41.38 -24.78
CA ILE A 90 7.64 -41.74 -23.65
C ILE A 90 7.01 -42.83 -22.79
N GLU A 91 5.74 -42.69 -22.43
CA GLU A 91 5.00 -43.69 -21.65
C GLU A 91 4.95 -45.04 -22.38
N HIS A 92 4.69 -45.05 -23.68
CA HIS A 92 4.62 -46.28 -24.47
C HIS A 92 5.99 -46.97 -24.62
N GLU A 93 7.05 -46.21 -24.84
CA GLU A 93 8.39 -46.75 -25.08
C GLU A 93 9.03 -47.33 -23.81
N PHE A 94 8.79 -46.68 -22.65
CA PHE A 94 9.52 -46.99 -21.42
C PHE A 94 8.65 -47.62 -20.31
N ALA A 95 7.33 -47.66 -20.43
CA ALA A 95 6.47 -48.35 -19.46
C ALA A 95 6.12 -49.76 -19.94
N SER A 96 6.31 -50.77 -19.07
CA SER A 96 5.75 -52.10 -19.34
C SER A 96 4.24 -52.11 -19.09
N THR A 97 3.52 -52.96 -19.85
CA THR A 97 2.06 -53.18 -19.71
C THR A 97 1.62 -53.67 -18.33
N ARG A 98 2.57 -54.02 -17.43
CA ARG A 98 2.29 -54.47 -16.06
C ARG A 98 1.62 -53.42 -15.17
N PHE A 99 1.76 -52.14 -15.50
CA PHE A 99 1.31 -51.07 -14.60
C PHE A 99 -0.23 -50.93 -14.52
N PHE A 100 -0.97 -51.31 -15.56
CA PHE A 100 -2.43 -51.16 -15.61
C PHE A 100 -3.14 -52.53 -15.61
N GLY A 101 -2.97 -53.29 -14.52
CA GLY A 101 -3.61 -54.59 -14.28
C GLY A 101 -5.14 -54.54 -14.05
N LEU A 102 -5.86 -53.58 -14.63
CA LEU A 102 -7.29 -53.33 -14.39
C LEU A 102 -8.22 -53.78 -15.54
N GLY A 103 -7.72 -54.51 -16.55
CA GLY A 103 -8.56 -55.11 -17.60
C GLY A 103 -9.32 -54.11 -18.49
N THR A 104 -9.00 -52.82 -18.41
CA THR A 104 -9.54 -51.76 -19.28
C THR A 104 -8.55 -51.48 -20.41
N ASN A 105 -9.05 -50.99 -21.56
CA ASN A 105 -8.23 -50.71 -22.74
C ASN A 105 -7.09 -49.75 -22.36
N PRO A 106 -5.81 -50.19 -22.36
CA PRO A 106 -4.70 -49.44 -21.75
C PRO A 106 -4.56 -48.01 -22.31
N HIS A 107 -4.88 -47.84 -23.60
CA HIS A 107 -4.67 -46.60 -24.35
C HIS A 107 -5.59 -45.43 -23.95
N HIS A 108 -6.83 -45.68 -23.51
CA HIS A 108 -7.76 -44.59 -23.15
C HIS A 108 -7.50 -44.05 -21.75
N VAL A 109 -7.14 -44.93 -20.81
CA VAL A 109 -6.87 -44.54 -19.42
C VAL A 109 -5.55 -43.77 -19.31
N THR A 110 -4.54 -44.13 -20.12
CA THR A 110 -3.27 -43.39 -20.18
C THR A 110 -3.42 -41.98 -20.73
N LEU A 111 -4.29 -41.76 -21.71
CA LEU A 111 -4.54 -40.43 -22.30
C LEU A 111 -5.25 -39.50 -21.31
N GLY A 112 -6.31 -39.97 -20.64
CA GLY A 112 -7.04 -39.17 -19.66
C GLY A 112 -6.17 -38.73 -18.48
N LEU A 113 -5.35 -39.66 -17.96
CA LEU A 113 -4.38 -39.35 -16.91
C LEU A 113 -3.28 -38.39 -17.39
N ALA A 114 -2.83 -38.51 -18.65
CA ALA A 114 -1.86 -37.58 -19.24
C ALA A 114 -2.35 -36.14 -19.19
N ILE A 115 -3.54 -35.93 -19.74
CA ILE A 115 -4.18 -34.61 -19.84
C ILE A 115 -4.44 -34.06 -18.45
N LEU A 116 -4.87 -34.89 -17.49
CA LEU A 116 -5.12 -34.47 -16.12
C LEU A 116 -3.83 -33.95 -15.44
N VAL A 117 -2.72 -34.67 -15.59
CA VAL A 117 -1.43 -34.26 -14.99
C VAL A 117 -0.92 -32.98 -15.64
N GLU A 118 -0.97 -32.86 -16.96
CA GLU A 118 -0.59 -31.63 -17.69
C GLU A 118 -1.47 -30.44 -17.27
N ALA A 119 -2.78 -30.63 -17.20
CA ALA A 119 -3.70 -29.60 -16.71
C ALA A 119 -3.39 -29.17 -15.27
N ALA A 120 -3.03 -30.11 -14.39
CA ALA A 120 -2.65 -29.81 -13.01
C ALA A 120 -1.33 -29.01 -12.94
N VAL A 121 -0.33 -29.36 -13.74
CA VAL A 121 0.95 -28.65 -13.84
C VAL A 121 0.73 -27.23 -14.38
N ALA A 122 -0.01 -27.09 -15.48
CA ALA A 122 -0.36 -25.79 -16.06
C ALA A 122 -1.16 -24.92 -15.08
N ALA A 123 -2.17 -25.49 -14.40
CA ALA A 123 -2.96 -24.77 -13.41
C ALA A 123 -2.10 -24.28 -12.25
N PHE A 124 -1.23 -25.13 -11.71
CA PHE A 124 -0.31 -24.74 -10.64
C PHE A 124 0.66 -23.64 -11.11
N ALA A 125 1.21 -23.73 -12.33
CA ALA A 125 2.07 -22.70 -12.91
C ALA A 125 1.35 -21.34 -13.00
N ILE A 126 0.12 -21.33 -13.52
CA ILE A 126 -0.70 -20.12 -13.65
C ILE A 126 -1.01 -19.53 -12.27
N VAL A 127 -1.48 -20.34 -11.32
CA VAL A 127 -1.80 -19.89 -9.96
C VAL A 127 -0.57 -19.33 -9.26
N ALA A 128 0.57 -20.04 -9.33
CA ALA A 128 1.83 -19.59 -8.73
C ALA A 128 2.28 -18.23 -9.30
N ARG A 129 2.13 -18.05 -10.63
CA ARG A 129 2.47 -16.78 -11.29
C ARG A 129 1.52 -15.65 -10.89
N LEU A 130 0.22 -15.90 -10.87
CA LEU A 130 -0.78 -14.90 -10.47
C LEU A 130 -0.63 -14.50 -9.00
N ALA A 131 -0.34 -15.45 -8.11
CA ALA A 131 -0.06 -15.18 -6.71
C ALA A 131 1.19 -14.29 -6.56
N ALA A 132 2.27 -14.61 -7.27
CA ALA A 132 3.52 -13.83 -7.23
C ALA A 132 3.31 -12.39 -7.74
N THR A 133 2.58 -12.22 -8.85
CA THR A 133 2.34 -10.90 -9.43
C THR A 133 1.36 -10.06 -8.62
N ASN A 134 0.26 -10.64 -8.12
CA ASN A 134 -0.71 -9.92 -7.29
C ASN A 134 -0.09 -9.46 -5.97
N TYR A 135 0.72 -10.30 -5.33
CA TYR A 135 1.43 -9.88 -4.11
C TYR A 135 2.40 -8.72 -4.37
N GLY A 136 3.13 -8.77 -5.50
CA GLY A 136 3.98 -7.66 -5.93
C GLY A 136 3.20 -6.35 -6.15
N ARG A 137 1.99 -6.43 -6.71
CA ARG A 137 1.09 -5.26 -6.89
C ARG A 137 0.62 -4.69 -5.56
N ILE A 138 0.24 -5.55 -4.60
CA ILE A 138 -0.21 -5.11 -3.27
C ILE A 138 0.91 -4.34 -2.56
N LEU A 139 2.13 -4.88 -2.53
CA LEU A 139 3.26 -4.19 -1.90
C LEU A 139 3.60 -2.85 -2.56
N LYS A 140 3.54 -2.79 -3.90
CA LYS A 140 3.81 -1.54 -4.62
C LYS A 140 2.75 -0.48 -4.31
N LYS A 141 1.48 -0.89 -4.24
CA LYS A 141 0.36 -0.02 -3.89
C LYS A 141 0.48 0.53 -2.46
N ASP A 142 0.85 -0.32 -1.52
CA ASP A 142 1.07 0.07 -0.11
C ASP A 142 2.18 1.13 0.02
N GLU A 143 3.30 0.97 -0.70
CA GLU A 143 4.37 1.98 -0.73
C GLU A 143 3.90 3.30 -1.40
N GLU A 144 3.17 3.21 -2.51
CA GLU A 144 2.59 4.39 -3.18
C GLU A 144 1.63 5.15 -2.26
N ASP A 145 0.77 4.45 -1.51
CA ASP A 145 -0.17 5.04 -0.57
C ASP A 145 0.56 5.67 0.63
N ARG A 146 1.64 5.04 1.12
CA ARG A 146 2.48 5.59 2.19
C ARG A 146 3.19 6.88 1.77
N ILE A 147 3.75 6.91 0.55
CA ILE A 147 4.38 8.10 -0.02
C ILE A 147 3.34 9.22 -0.20
N LYS A 148 2.14 8.91 -0.71
CA LYS A 148 1.06 9.91 -0.82
C LYS A 148 0.69 10.49 0.54
N LEU A 149 0.53 9.65 1.56
CA LEU A 149 0.20 10.11 2.91
C LEU A 149 1.31 11.01 3.48
N GLN A 150 2.58 10.65 3.30
CA GLN A 150 3.70 11.49 3.72
C GLN A 150 3.73 12.83 2.99
N ASN A 151 3.42 12.86 1.70
CA ASN A 151 3.34 14.08 0.91
C ASN A 151 2.18 14.97 1.37
N GLN A 152 1.00 14.39 1.61
CA GLN A 152 -0.16 15.12 2.17
C GLN A 152 0.17 15.70 3.54
N LEU A 153 0.78 14.92 4.43
CA LEU A 153 1.23 15.40 5.74
C LEU A 153 2.29 16.50 5.62
N SER A 154 3.22 16.40 4.68
CA SER A 154 4.24 17.42 4.45
C SER A 154 3.65 18.71 3.88
N PHE A 155 2.67 18.60 2.97
CA PHE A 155 1.92 19.72 2.44
C PHE A 155 1.13 20.44 3.55
N LEU A 156 0.40 19.69 4.39
CA LEU A 156 -0.31 20.22 5.55
C LEU A 156 0.66 20.89 6.55
N LYS A 157 1.80 20.27 6.83
CA LYS A 157 2.86 20.87 7.65
C LYS A 157 3.45 22.14 7.03
N ALA A 158 3.55 22.22 5.71
CA ALA A 158 4.08 23.39 5.00
C ALA A 158 3.08 24.56 4.96
N GLN A 159 1.77 24.30 5.04
CA GLN A 159 0.76 25.35 5.25
C GLN A 159 0.84 25.97 6.66
N MET A 160 1.46 25.28 7.62
CA MET A 160 1.82 25.87 8.92
C MET A 160 3.18 26.56 8.83
N SER A 161 3.32 27.77 9.36
CA SER A 161 4.63 28.40 9.53
C SER A 161 5.49 27.54 10.49
N PRO A 162 6.59 26.89 10.03
CA PRO A 162 7.45 26.10 10.90
C PRO A 162 8.03 26.94 12.04
N HIS A 163 8.19 28.24 11.78
CA HIS A 163 8.66 29.23 12.74
C HIS A 163 7.63 29.49 13.85
N PHE A 164 6.32 29.48 13.56
CA PHE A 164 5.30 29.62 14.60
C PHE A 164 5.32 28.42 15.57
N LEU A 165 5.41 27.21 15.03
CA LEU A 165 5.38 25.98 15.82
C LEU A 165 6.66 25.80 16.67
N LEU A 166 7.82 26.13 16.10
CA LEU A 166 9.12 26.11 16.82
C LEU A 166 9.21 27.21 17.88
N ASN A 167 8.78 28.45 17.59
CA ASN A 167 8.79 29.53 18.59
C ASN A 167 7.88 29.23 19.77
N THR A 168 6.79 28.53 19.47
CA THR A 168 5.79 28.16 20.46
C THR A 168 6.29 27.07 21.42
N VAL A 169 7.00 26.05 20.93
CA VAL A 169 7.67 25.03 21.79
C VAL A 169 8.82 25.66 22.58
N ASN A 170 9.62 26.54 21.96
CA ASN A 170 10.71 27.22 22.65
C ASN A 170 10.22 28.13 23.79
N ASN A 171 9.12 28.87 23.58
CA ASN A 171 8.53 29.71 24.63
C ASN A 171 8.00 28.87 25.81
N ILE A 172 7.45 27.67 25.59
CA ILE A 172 7.09 26.74 26.69
C ILE A 172 8.32 26.32 27.47
N TYR A 173 9.40 25.95 26.78
CA TYR A 173 10.65 25.54 27.43
C TYR A 173 11.18 26.67 28.33
N THR A 174 11.17 27.92 27.84
CA THR A 174 11.57 29.10 28.62
C THR A 174 10.61 29.40 29.78
N LEU A 175 9.29 29.31 29.57
CA LEU A 175 8.28 29.57 30.61
C LEU A 175 8.29 28.50 31.71
N SER A 176 8.49 27.23 31.35
CA SER A 176 8.63 26.09 32.28
C SER A 176 9.89 26.21 33.15
N LEU A 177 11.00 26.67 32.57
CA LEU A 177 12.24 26.95 33.32
C LEU A 177 12.11 28.16 34.26
N SER A 178 11.28 29.14 33.91
CA SER A 178 11.15 30.41 34.67
C SER A 178 10.25 30.35 35.91
N ARG A 179 9.59 29.21 36.22
CA ARG A 179 8.59 29.07 37.31
C ARG A 179 7.54 30.21 37.33
N SER A 180 7.16 30.68 36.15
CA SER A 180 6.13 31.70 36.00
C SER A 180 4.76 31.13 36.40
N GLU A 181 4.01 31.82 37.26
CA GLU A 181 2.62 31.46 37.61
C GLU A 181 1.69 31.42 36.38
N GLN A 182 2.08 32.07 35.27
CA GLN A 182 1.34 32.10 34.00
C GLN A 182 1.65 30.90 33.08
N GLY A 183 2.62 30.04 33.44
CA GLY A 183 3.06 28.90 32.62
C GLY A 183 1.97 27.86 32.30
N PRO A 184 1.14 27.44 33.28
CA PRO A 184 0.06 26.48 33.05
C PRO A 184 -1.04 27.00 32.10
N ASP A 185 -1.42 28.28 32.19
CA ASP A 185 -2.45 28.89 31.34
C ASP A 185 -1.95 29.04 29.88
N TYR A 186 -0.68 29.41 29.70
CA TYR A 186 -0.03 29.43 28.40
C TYR A 186 0.00 28.04 27.74
N LEU A 187 0.33 26.99 28.51
CA LEU A 187 0.33 25.60 28.04
C LEU A 187 -1.07 25.14 27.64
N PHE A 188 -2.09 25.51 28.41
CA PHE A 188 -3.49 25.17 28.12
C PHE A 188 -3.99 25.82 26.83
N LYS A 189 -3.81 27.14 26.68
CA LYS A 189 -4.23 27.88 25.48
C LYS A 189 -3.50 27.37 24.23
N LEU A 190 -2.23 27.02 24.36
CA LEU A 190 -1.49 26.41 23.27
C LEU A 190 -1.99 25.01 22.91
N SER A 191 -2.24 24.15 23.90
CA SER A 191 -2.82 22.83 23.68
C SER A 191 -4.15 22.92 22.93
N SER A 192 -4.95 23.94 23.22
CA SER A 192 -6.20 24.23 22.51
C SER A 192 -5.98 24.61 21.04
N ILE A 193 -4.98 25.44 20.71
CA ILE A 193 -4.64 25.73 19.31
C ILE A 193 -4.09 24.49 18.61
N LEU A 194 -3.15 23.76 19.21
CA LEU A 194 -2.61 22.54 18.60
C LEU A 194 -3.71 21.50 18.34
N ARG A 195 -4.70 21.39 19.24
CA ARG A 195 -5.84 20.49 19.06
C ARG A 195 -6.74 20.94 17.91
N TYR A 196 -7.03 22.23 17.81
CA TYR A 196 -7.74 22.82 16.68
C TYR A 196 -7.02 22.50 15.35
N LEU A 197 -5.70 22.68 15.31
CA LEU A 197 -4.87 22.42 14.14
C LEU A 197 -4.76 20.93 13.77
N LEU A 198 -4.78 20.02 14.74
CA LEU A 198 -4.57 18.59 14.51
C LEU A 198 -5.87 17.80 14.31
N HIS A 199 -7.01 18.31 14.76
CA HIS A 199 -8.29 17.58 14.72
C HIS A 199 -9.36 18.25 13.86
N GLU A 200 -9.36 19.57 13.73
CA GLU A 200 -10.41 20.28 12.99
C GLU A 200 -10.01 20.66 11.56
N CYS A 201 -8.75 20.42 11.16
CA CYS A 201 -8.25 20.73 9.81
C CYS A 201 -8.62 19.69 8.71
N ASN A 202 -9.44 18.68 9.04
CA ASN A 202 -9.83 17.63 8.09
C ASN A 202 -11.24 17.82 7.50
N GLU A 203 -12.07 18.71 8.05
CA GLU A 203 -13.44 19.00 7.60
C GLU A 203 -13.72 20.51 7.74
N CYS A 204 -14.76 21.03 7.06
CA CYS A 204 -15.16 22.42 7.23
C CYS A 204 -15.61 22.70 8.68
N VAL A 205 -15.06 23.74 9.29
CA VAL A 205 -15.34 24.18 10.66
C VAL A 205 -16.39 25.28 10.66
N THR A 206 -17.08 25.46 11.79
CA THR A 206 -17.98 26.61 11.97
C THR A 206 -17.17 27.90 12.14
N LEU A 207 -17.73 29.04 11.72
CA LEU A 207 -17.14 30.35 12.02
C LEU A 207 -16.94 30.55 13.53
N LYS A 208 -17.77 29.94 14.38
CA LYS A 208 -17.59 29.97 15.83
C LYS A 208 -16.31 29.29 16.31
N GLN A 209 -15.96 28.16 15.70
CA GLN A 209 -14.71 27.45 16.01
C GLN A 209 -13.49 28.25 15.55
N GLU A 210 -13.56 28.86 14.37
CA GLU A 210 -12.54 29.80 13.89
C GLU A 210 -12.38 31.01 14.81
N GLU A 211 -13.49 31.65 15.23
CA GLU A 211 -13.47 32.76 16.19
C GLU A 211 -12.80 32.34 17.52
N THR A 212 -13.12 31.14 18.02
CA THR A 212 -12.52 30.59 19.24
C THR A 212 -11.02 30.37 19.08
N ALA A 213 -10.60 29.82 17.94
CA ALA A 213 -9.20 29.61 17.61
C ALA A 213 -8.43 30.93 17.49
N LEU A 214 -9.02 31.92 16.83
CA LEU A 214 -8.48 33.28 16.71
C LEU A 214 -8.33 33.97 18.06
N ASN A 215 -9.35 33.93 18.92
CA ASN A 215 -9.27 34.51 20.27
C ASN A 215 -8.14 33.86 21.09
N THR A 216 -8.05 32.53 21.06
CA THR A 216 -6.98 31.78 21.72
C THR A 216 -5.60 32.17 21.17
N TYR A 217 -5.50 32.37 19.86
CA TYR A 217 -4.27 32.83 19.19
C TYR A 217 -3.86 34.24 19.64
N VAL A 218 -4.82 35.17 19.70
CA VAL A 218 -4.60 36.54 20.19
C VAL A 218 -4.11 36.56 21.63
N GLU A 219 -4.70 35.76 22.50
CA GLU A 219 -4.29 35.65 23.91
C GLU A 219 -2.86 35.10 24.03
N LEU A 220 -2.52 34.05 23.27
CA LEU A 220 -1.14 33.55 23.23
C LEU A 220 -0.16 34.60 22.74
N PHE A 221 -0.52 35.37 21.70
CA PHE A 221 0.32 36.44 21.19
C PHE A 221 0.52 37.56 22.23
N LYS A 222 -0.53 37.94 22.98
CA LYS A 222 -0.43 38.90 24.10
C LYS A 222 0.49 38.41 25.21
N LEU A 223 0.41 37.12 25.55
CA LEU A 223 1.28 36.49 26.55
C LEU A 223 2.75 36.48 26.09
N GLN A 224 3.03 36.16 24.82
CA GLN A 224 4.38 36.22 24.25
C GLN A 224 5.00 37.61 24.39
N GLN A 225 4.17 38.66 24.25
CA GLN A 225 4.61 40.06 24.29
C GLN A 225 4.54 40.68 25.69
N LYS A 226 4.35 39.86 26.74
CA LYS A 226 4.28 40.26 28.15
C LYS A 226 3.29 41.41 28.41
N GLY A 227 2.18 41.44 27.68
CA GLY A 227 1.14 42.46 27.85
C GLY A 227 1.51 43.88 27.41
N LYS A 228 2.63 44.08 26.70
CA LYS A 228 3.07 45.42 26.24
C LYS A 228 2.34 45.94 24.99
N LEU A 229 1.32 45.23 24.50
CA LEU A 229 0.63 45.58 23.26
C LEU A 229 -0.77 46.11 23.54
N ASN A 230 -1.09 47.27 22.98
CA ASN A 230 -2.44 47.82 22.98
C ASN A 230 -3.24 47.19 21.81
N LEU A 231 -3.68 45.94 22.02
CA LEU A 231 -4.25 45.09 20.97
C LEU A 231 -5.73 44.82 21.23
N LYS A 232 -6.60 45.49 20.46
CA LYS A 232 -8.05 45.33 20.49
C LYS A 232 -8.54 44.75 19.16
N ILE A 233 -8.88 43.46 19.15
CA ILE A 233 -9.40 42.78 17.96
C ILE A 233 -10.87 42.48 18.20
N GLU A 234 -11.71 42.94 17.29
CA GLU A 234 -13.13 42.61 17.26
C GLU A 234 -13.43 41.69 16.07
N PHE A 235 -14.11 40.57 16.34
CA PHE A 235 -14.64 39.67 15.33
C PHE A 235 -16.16 39.91 15.25
N ASP A 236 -16.64 40.40 14.11
CA ASP A 236 -18.07 40.63 13.85
C ASP A 236 -18.63 39.46 13.04
N VAL A 237 -18.94 38.35 13.72
CA VAL A 237 -19.44 37.12 13.10
C VAL A 237 -20.97 37.18 13.02
N GLN A 238 -21.52 37.34 11.81
CA GLN A 238 -22.97 37.43 11.58
C GLN A 238 -23.67 36.05 11.63
N ASP A 239 -23.02 35.01 11.12
CA ASP A 239 -23.52 33.63 11.11
C ASP A 239 -22.49 32.67 11.72
N GLU A 240 -22.62 32.43 13.03
CA GLU A 240 -21.71 31.58 13.80
C GLU A 240 -21.63 30.12 13.29
N ASN A 241 -22.68 29.63 12.62
CA ASN A 241 -22.78 28.24 12.17
C ASN A 241 -22.33 28.03 10.72
N ARG A 242 -22.01 29.10 10.01
CA ARG A 242 -21.51 29.02 8.65
C ARG A 242 -20.23 28.18 8.62
N ARG A 243 -20.19 27.22 7.71
CA ARG A 243 -19.03 26.35 7.52
C ARG A 243 -18.01 27.01 6.60
N VAL A 244 -16.76 27.06 7.07
CA VAL A 244 -15.61 27.62 6.35
C VAL A 244 -14.47 26.60 6.35
N GLU A 245 -13.52 26.80 5.44
CA GLU A 245 -12.29 26.03 5.47
C GLU A 245 -11.50 26.42 6.74
N PRO A 246 -11.03 25.45 7.54
CA PRO A 246 -10.21 25.72 8.71
C PRO A 246 -8.95 26.52 8.34
N MET A 247 -8.47 27.33 9.27
CA MET A 247 -7.29 28.18 9.13
C MET A 247 -7.36 29.26 8.06
N ILE A 248 -8.54 29.69 7.62
CA ILE A 248 -8.63 30.79 6.66
C ILE A 248 -8.32 32.16 7.30
N LEU A 249 -8.58 32.32 8.61
CA LEU A 249 -8.45 33.58 9.33
C LEU A 249 -7.11 33.74 10.07
N ILE A 250 -6.56 32.65 10.62
CA ILE A 250 -5.30 32.68 11.37
C ILE A 250 -4.12 33.24 10.54
N PRO A 251 -3.88 32.85 9.27
CA PRO A 251 -2.81 33.40 8.45
C PRO A 251 -2.98 34.89 8.13
N LEU A 252 -4.23 35.36 7.99
CA LEU A 252 -4.53 36.77 7.79
C LEU A 252 -4.20 37.58 9.05
N LEU A 253 -4.56 37.04 10.22
CA LEU A 253 -4.22 37.64 11.50
C LEU A 253 -2.71 37.65 11.74
N GLU A 254 -2.02 36.56 11.39
CA GLU A 254 -0.55 36.49 11.41
C GLU A 254 0.09 37.56 10.54
N ASN A 255 -0.40 37.74 9.31
CA ASN A 255 0.10 38.76 8.41
C ASN A 255 -0.16 40.16 8.96
N ALA A 256 -1.34 40.41 9.54
CA ALA A 256 -1.65 41.67 10.19
C ALA A 256 -0.69 41.95 11.36
N PHE A 257 -0.33 40.94 12.16
CA PHE A 257 0.65 41.09 13.24
C PHE A 257 2.07 41.34 12.74
N LYS A 258 2.51 40.64 11.70
CA LYS A 258 3.84 40.82 11.11
C LYS A 258 4.03 42.22 10.53
N HIS A 259 2.99 42.77 9.90
CA HIS A 259 3.08 44.05 9.18
C HIS A 259 2.59 45.28 9.97
N SER A 260 1.98 45.09 11.14
CA SER A 260 1.48 46.21 11.97
C SER A 260 2.56 46.93 12.77
N GLY A 261 3.79 46.40 12.85
CA GLY A 261 4.85 47.01 13.67
C GLY A 261 4.59 46.92 15.19
N LEU A 262 3.70 46.01 15.61
CA LEU A 262 3.41 45.73 17.02
C LEU A 262 4.69 45.36 17.78
N GLY A 263 5.03 46.13 18.82
CA GLY A 263 6.25 45.96 19.62
C GLY A 263 7.45 46.81 19.15
N LEU A 264 7.36 47.46 17.99
CA LEU A 264 8.35 48.44 17.49
C LEU A 264 7.90 49.89 17.72
N HIS A 265 6.59 50.14 17.76
CA HIS A 265 6.00 51.45 18.00
C HIS A 265 4.94 51.37 19.12
N GLU A 266 4.98 52.29 20.09
CA GLU A 266 4.05 52.33 21.24
C GLU A 266 2.57 52.50 20.82
N ASN A 267 2.31 53.02 19.61
CA ASN A 267 0.96 53.31 19.11
C ASN A 267 0.48 52.35 18.00
N ALA A 268 1.16 51.23 17.75
CA ALA A 268 0.71 50.26 16.77
C ALA A 268 -0.54 49.52 17.27
N TYR A 269 -1.60 49.48 16.47
CA TYR A 269 -2.85 48.78 16.78
C TYR A 269 -3.38 48.02 15.55
N VAL A 270 -4.09 46.92 15.81
CA VAL A 270 -4.85 46.16 14.81
C VAL A 270 -6.28 46.15 15.31
N GLU A 271 -7.19 46.86 14.63
CA GLU A 271 -8.55 47.11 15.13
C GLU A 271 -9.58 46.09 14.61
N ARG A 272 -9.57 45.79 13.30
CA ARG A 272 -10.55 44.89 12.67
C ARG A 272 -9.99 44.10 11.50
N LEU A 273 -10.44 42.86 11.35
CA LEU A 273 -10.30 42.10 10.11
C LEU A 273 -11.36 42.55 9.08
N PRO A 274 -11.12 42.37 7.76
CA PRO A 274 -12.01 42.88 6.73
C PRO A 274 -13.42 42.29 6.80
N LYS A 275 -14.45 43.15 6.69
CA LYS A 275 -15.89 42.77 6.75
C LYS A 275 -16.36 41.74 5.70
N TRP A 276 -15.59 41.49 4.65
CA TRP A 276 -15.96 40.51 3.62
C TRP A 276 -15.62 39.06 4.00
N LEU A 277 -14.90 38.84 5.11
CA LEU A 277 -14.66 37.49 5.63
C LEU A 277 -15.79 36.99 6.56
N THR A 278 -16.63 37.89 7.06
CA THR A 278 -17.73 37.55 7.98
C THR A 278 -19.12 37.64 7.34
N ASN A 279 -19.19 38.00 6.04
CA ASN A 279 -20.41 38.09 5.22
C ASN A 279 -20.54 36.95 4.22
#